data_AF-A0A935Z7C1-F1
#
_entry.id   AF-A0A935Z7C1-F1
#
_cell.length_a   1.000
_cell.length_b   1.000
_cell.length_c   1.000
_cell.angle_alpha   90.00
_cell.angle_beta   90.00
_cell.angle_gamma   90.00
#
_symmetry.space_group_name_H-M   'P 1'
#
loop_
_entity.id
_entity.type
_entity.pdbx_description
1 polymer ?
#
loop_
_entity_poly.entity_id
_entity_poly.type
_entity_poly.pdbx_seq_one_letter_code
_entity_poly.pdbx_strand_id
1 'polypeptide(L)'
;MFRAVWRQETTRRFVARAHGVRALVLAAVTVLYALSLRFDRTPPAPPKVVPHTTEVTEVDVGPLHVKLPDGAHVTISREGDAGAPEAVTIPVHERAGEGERGSSPTRRTKVERLLARAREKLPWLGLVSRVYAFMVVAEWLLIALTRQYDDEIARRLALLVKVAPEDEPKIPKVSFDPKWALRKLRDRVRGALVFASAFPLYVVVEATGTTRFVAPVVVALWGLYWSVVYSAAKSGHAWRDEPLGPLPFFLRPFEEGMAKHPRLFAYPRLLAWLMRPLGSPATHGERSFGAFLGLVAVRALTHVPFVYLWLRPFVAVAAARIVAGHDPRARLGGDVEPMDDTGAPTGTPDAPGPTSDVSP
;
A
#
# COMPACT_ATOMS: atom_id res chain seq x y z
N MET A 1 23.19 8.67 -18.29
CA MET A 1 23.25 8.55 -16.80
C MET A 1 23.76 7.18 -16.35
N PHE A 2 23.07 6.07 -16.65
CA PHE A 2 23.44 4.72 -16.17
C PHE A 2 24.91 4.33 -16.49
N ARG A 3 25.37 4.57 -17.72
CA ARG A 3 26.75 4.30 -18.13
C ARG A 3 27.80 5.13 -17.36
N ALA A 4 27.48 6.35 -16.95
CA ALA A 4 28.42 7.22 -16.23
C ALA A 4 28.59 6.77 -14.77
N VAL A 5 27.47 6.40 -14.12
CA VAL A 5 27.46 5.84 -12.76
C VAL A 5 28.29 4.56 -12.70
N TRP A 6 28.16 3.70 -13.72
CA TRP A 6 28.83 2.41 -13.75
C TRP A 6 30.33 2.47 -14.07
N ARG A 7 30.85 3.61 -14.53
CA ARG A 7 32.29 3.80 -14.77
C ARG A 7 33.07 4.09 -13.49
N GLN A 8 32.43 4.57 -12.43
CA GLN A 8 33.12 4.80 -11.15
C GLN A 8 33.22 3.49 -10.36
N GLU A 9 34.45 2.97 -10.24
CA GLU A 9 34.75 1.73 -9.54
C GLU A 9 34.29 1.75 -8.06
N THR A 10 34.42 2.90 -7.40
CA THR A 10 33.95 3.09 -6.01
C THR A 10 32.44 2.94 -5.88
N THR A 11 31.68 3.50 -6.81
CA THR A 11 30.21 3.39 -6.86
C THR A 11 29.80 1.96 -7.21
N ARG A 12 30.48 1.31 -8.16
CA ARG A 12 30.21 -0.09 -8.52
C ARG A 12 30.41 -1.04 -7.34
N ARG A 13 31.52 -0.92 -6.60
CA ARG A 13 31.77 -1.75 -5.41
C ARG A 13 30.74 -1.51 -4.31
N PHE A 14 30.34 -0.25 -4.11
CA PHE A 14 29.30 0.09 -3.13
C PHE A 14 27.95 -0.52 -3.50
N VAL A 15 27.53 -0.37 -4.75
CA VAL A 15 26.29 -0.96 -5.29
C VAL A 15 26.34 -2.49 -5.18
N ALA A 16 27.47 -3.12 -5.54
CA ALA A 16 27.65 -4.56 -5.39
C ALA A 16 27.51 -5.02 -3.93
N ARG A 17 28.10 -4.29 -2.96
CA ARG A 17 27.93 -4.58 -1.53
C ARG A 17 26.48 -4.45 -1.08
N ALA A 18 25.78 -3.39 -1.51
CA ALA A 18 24.37 -3.19 -1.19
C ALA A 18 23.49 -4.33 -1.76
N HIS A 19 23.76 -4.79 -2.97
CA HIS A 19 23.08 -5.95 -3.55
C HIS A 19 23.43 -7.26 -2.84
N GLY A 20 24.68 -7.44 -2.41
CA GLY A 20 25.09 -8.59 -1.59
C GLY A 20 24.30 -8.66 -0.28
N VAL A 21 24.15 -7.54 0.42
CA VAL A 21 23.33 -7.46 1.65
C VAL A 21 21.86 -7.79 1.36
N ARG A 22 21.29 -7.26 0.26
CA ARG A 22 19.90 -7.58 -0.14
C ARG A 22 19.70 -9.05 -0.46
N ALA A 23 20.62 -9.66 -1.21
CA ALA A 23 20.58 -11.07 -1.54
C ALA A 23 20.62 -11.95 -0.29
N LEU A 24 21.46 -11.58 0.69
CA LEU A 24 21.56 -12.29 1.97
C LEU A 24 20.26 -12.18 2.79
N VAL A 25 19.68 -10.98 2.91
CA VAL A 25 18.41 -10.79 3.62
C VAL A 25 17.25 -11.49 2.89
N LEU A 26 17.21 -11.44 1.56
CA LEU A 26 16.24 -12.19 0.75
C LEU A 26 16.33 -13.69 1.02
N ALA A 27 17.54 -14.25 0.97
CA ALA A 27 17.77 -15.66 1.27
C ALA A 27 17.27 -16.03 2.68
N ALA A 28 17.58 -15.22 3.69
CA ALA A 28 17.11 -15.45 5.06
C ALA A 28 15.58 -15.41 5.17
N VAL A 29 14.93 -14.45 4.51
CA VAL A 29 13.46 -14.32 4.50
C VAL A 29 12.81 -15.48 3.75
N THR A 30 13.36 -15.91 2.61
CA THR A 30 12.89 -17.08 1.86
C THR A 30 13.03 -18.37 2.67
N VAL A 31 14.13 -18.55 3.40
CA VAL A 31 14.32 -19.69 4.31
C VAL A 31 13.28 -19.65 5.43
N LEU A 32 13.06 -18.50 6.06
CA LEU A 32 12.05 -18.34 7.12
C LEU A 32 10.64 -18.70 6.63
N TYR A 33 10.29 -18.32 5.39
CA TYR A 33 9.01 -18.65 4.78
C TYR A 33 8.89 -20.13 4.40
N ALA A 34 9.95 -20.73 3.86
CA ALA A 34 9.97 -22.16 3.61
C ALA A 34 9.79 -22.96 4.91
N LEU A 35 10.36 -22.47 6.02
CA LEU A 35 10.15 -23.03 7.35
C LEU A 35 8.70 -22.81 7.82
N SER A 36 8.10 -21.63 7.65
CA SER A 36 6.71 -21.38 8.05
C SER A 36 5.72 -22.28 7.31
N LEU A 37 5.95 -22.54 6.03
CA LEU A 37 5.14 -23.49 5.25
C LEU A 37 5.25 -24.94 5.75
N ARG A 38 6.35 -25.31 6.41
CA ARG A 38 6.46 -26.64 7.04
C ARG A 38 5.63 -26.74 8.31
N PHE A 39 5.53 -25.66 9.09
CA PHE A 39 4.74 -25.65 10.33
C PHE A 39 3.23 -25.58 10.10
N ASP A 40 2.78 -25.04 8.96
CA ASP A 40 1.36 -24.95 8.60
C ASP A 40 0.75 -26.29 8.15
N ARG A 41 1.54 -27.36 8.14
CA ARG A 41 1.05 -28.74 7.98
C ARG A 41 0.53 -29.26 9.31
N THR A 42 -0.49 -28.62 9.86
CA THR A 42 -1.32 -29.33 10.84
C THR A 42 -1.93 -30.53 10.12
N PRO A 43 -1.73 -31.76 10.62
CA PRO A 43 -2.41 -32.91 10.04
C PRO A 43 -3.91 -32.61 10.04
N PRO A 44 -4.65 -32.99 8.98
CA PRO A 44 -6.09 -32.75 8.94
C PRO A 44 -6.67 -33.29 10.23
N ALA A 45 -7.39 -32.43 10.97
CA ALA A 45 -8.02 -32.85 12.21
C ALA A 45 -8.84 -34.10 11.89
N PRO A 46 -8.69 -35.19 12.67
CA PRO A 46 -9.48 -36.38 12.45
C PRO A 46 -10.95 -35.98 12.40
N PRO A 47 -11.77 -36.59 11.50
CA PRO A 47 -13.17 -36.23 11.37
C PRO A 47 -13.78 -36.23 12.77
N LYS A 48 -14.36 -35.10 13.16
CA LYS A 48 -15.02 -34.94 14.45
C LYS A 48 -16.22 -35.88 14.41
N VAL A 49 -16.06 -37.11 14.90
CA VAL A 49 -17.17 -37.98 15.23
C VAL A 49 -17.87 -37.24 16.37
N VAL A 50 -19.00 -36.61 16.07
CA VAL A 50 -19.84 -36.02 17.09
C VAL A 50 -20.66 -37.19 17.63
N PRO A 51 -20.36 -37.72 18.83
CA PRO A 51 -21.26 -38.69 19.46
C PRO A 51 -22.56 -37.94 19.76
N HIS A 52 -23.60 -38.19 18.97
CA HIS A 52 -24.95 -37.81 19.33
C HIS A 52 -25.42 -38.73 20.45
N THR A 53 -25.02 -38.39 21.68
CA THR A 53 -25.59 -39.00 22.88
C THR A 53 -26.79 -38.15 23.27
N THR A 54 -27.96 -38.52 22.77
CA THR A 54 -29.22 -37.93 23.22
C THR A 54 -29.58 -38.60 24.53
N GLU A 55 -29.19 -38.01 25.66
CA GLU A 55 -29.77 -38.39 26.96
C GLU A 55 -31.21 -37.89 26.99
N VAL A 56 -32.14 -38.83 26.82
CA VAL A 56 -33.57 -38.58 27.06
C VAL A 56 -33.82 -38.83 28.53
N THR A 57 -33.55 -37.82 29.35
CA THR A 57 -34.07 -37.76 30.73
C THR A 57 -35.53 -37.34 30.65
N GLU A 58 -36.42 -38.22 31.09
CA GLU A 58 -37.87 -38.05 31.21
C GLU A 58 -38.68 -38.44 29.95
N VAL A 59 -39.03 -39.73 29.89
CA VAL A 59 -40.01 -40.28 28.96
C VAL A 59 -41.37 -40.26 29.65
N ASP A 60 -42.18 -39.25 29.35
CA ASP A 60 -43.62 -39.33 29.58
C ASP A 60 -44.22 -40.19 28.46
N VAL A 61 -44.99 -41.22 28.84
CA VAL A 61 -45.35 -42.34 27.97
C VAL A 61 -46.54 -41.96 27.07
N GLY A 62 -46.30 -41.03 26.16
CA GLY A 62 -47.09 -40.83 24.94
C GLY A 62 -46.42 -41.52 23.74
N PRO A 63 -47.15 -41.74 22.62
CA PRO A 63 -46.59 -42.40 21.43
C PRO A 63 -45.40 -41.61 20.86
N LEU A 64 -44.19 -42.13 21.11
CA LEU A 64 -42.93 -41.47 20.83
C LEU A 64 -42.54 -41.69 19.36
N HIS A 65 -42.64 -40.65 18.53
CA HIS A 65 -42.13 -40.65 17.16
C HIS A 65 -40.66 -40.20 17.15
N VAL A 66 -39.73 -41.16 17.17
CA VAL A 66 -38.28 -40.89 17.05
C VAL A 66 -37.86 -41.00 15.59
N LYS A 67 -37.39 -39.89 14.99
CA LYS A 67 -36.73 -39.92 13.67
C LYS A 67 -35.27 -40.32 13.87
N LEU A 68 -34.89 -41.49 13.37
CA LEU A 68 -33.50 -41.96 13.35
C LEU A 68 -32.89 -41.76 11.95
N PRO A 69 -31.60 -41.41 11.85
CA PRO A 69 -30.91 -41.30 10.56
C PRO A 69 -30.75 -42.67 9.89
N ASP A 70 -30.74 -42.69 8.57
CA ASP A 70 -30.62 -43.90 7.75
C ASP A 70 -29.43 -44.77 8.20
N GLY A 71 -29.72 -46.01 8.57
CA GLY A 71 -28.74 -47.00 9.05
C GLY A 71 -28.54 -47.07 10.56
N ALA A 72 -29.26 -46.29 11.36
CA ALA A 72 -29.20 -46.41 12.81
C ALA A 72 -30.04 -47.60 13.33
N HIS A 73 -29.39 -48.51 14.05
CA HIS A 73 -30.02 -49.65 14.70
C HIS A 73 -30.38 -49.29 16.14
N VAL A 74 -31.66 -49.31 16.48
CA VAL A 74 -32.11 -49.16 17.88
C VAL A 74 -32.18 -50.54 18.51
N THR A 75 -31.33 -50.78 19.50
CA THR A 75 -31.38 -51.98 20.33
C THR A 75 -32.03 -51.61 21.66
N ILE A 76 -33.29 -51.98 21.84
CA ILE A 76 -34.00 -51.77 23.10
C ILE A 76 -33.74 -52.99 23.98
N SER A 77 -32.85 -52.86 24.96
CA SER A 77 -32.63 -53.90 25.97
C SER A 77 -33.56 -53.64 27.15
N ARG A 78 -34.49 -54.55 27.41
CA ARG A 78 -35.39 -54.49 28.56
C ARG A 78 -34.64 -55.02 29.77
N GLU A 79 -34.24 -54.12 30.66
CA GLU A 79 -33.60 -54.48 31.92
C GLU A 79 -34.66 -55.08 32.86
N GLY A 80 -34.64 -56.40 33.03
CA GLY A 80 -35.59 -57.05 33.95
C GLY A 80 -35.75 -58.57 33.87
N ASP A 81 -35.30 -59.26 32.82
CA ASP A 81 -35.45 -60.72 32.76
C ASP A 81 -34.17 -61.43 32.28
N ALA A 82 -33.78 -62.47 33.01
CA ALA A 82 -32.57 -63.27 32.81
C ALA A 82 -32.68 -64.26 31.62
N GLY A 83 -33.33 -63.86 30.53
CA GLY A 83 -33.53 -64.64 29.32
C GLY A 83 -32.98 -63.92 28.09
N ALA A 84 -32.26 -64.65 27.23
CA ALA A 84 -31.53 -64.11 26.07
C ALA A 84 -32.37 -63.16 25.19
N PRO A 85 -31.79 -62.02 24.72
CA PRO A 85 -32.55 -60.99 24.02
C PRO A 85 -32.95 -61.43 22.61
N GLU A 86 -34.26 -61.41 22.33
CA GLU A 86 -34.83 -61.62 21.00
C GLU A 86 -34.89 -60.28 20.26
N ALA A 87 -34.08 -60.14 19.21
CA ALA A 87 -33.97 -58.90 18.44
C ALA A 87 -35.11 -58.81 17.41
N VAL A 88 -36.17 -58.08 17.74
CA VAL A 88 -37.28 -57.80 16.82
C VAL A 88 -36.93 -56.59 15.95
N THR A 89 -36.76 -56.81 14.65
CA THR A 89 -36.47 -55.75 13.66
C THR A 89 -37.76 -55.32 12.98
N ILE A 90 -38.18 -54.07 13.16
CA ILE A 90 -39.38 -53.51 12.52
C ILE A 90 -38.94 -52.56 11.39
N PRO A 91 -39.30 -52.82 10.12
CA PRO A 91 -39.01 -51.89 9.03
C PRO A 91 -39.94 -50.69 9.10
N VAL A 92 -39.37 -49.49 9.29
CA VAL A 92 -40.11 -48.23 9.35
C VAL A 92 -40.19 -47.62 7.95
N HIS A 93 -41.40 -47.49 7.40
CA HIS A 93 -41.66 -46.77 6.17
C HIS A 93 -41.69 -45.25 6.43
N GLU A 94 -40.76 -44.54 5.79
CA GLU A 94 -40.54 -43.11 5.92
C GLU A 94 -41.70 -42.30 5.31
N ARG A 95 -42.42 -41.53 6.15
CA ARG A 95 -43.42 -40.56 5.69
C ARG A 95 -42.81 -39.17 5.75
N ALA A 96 -42.58 -38.57 4.58
CA ALA A 96 -41.99 -37.26 4.40
C ALA A 96 -42.77 -36.18 5.17
N GLY A 97 -42.23 -35.78 6.33
CA GLY A 97 -42.76 -34.70 7.16
C GLY A 97 -41.85 -33.48 7.04
N GLU A 98 -42.32 -32.50 6.28
CA GLU A 98 -41.84 -31.11 6.20
C GLU A 98 -41.81 -30.47 7.59
N GLY A 99 -40.66 -29.97 8.03
CA GLY A 99 -40.56 -29.35 9.34
C GLY A 99 -39.18 -28.91 9.75
N GLU A 100 -38.49 -28.11 8.93
CA GLU A 100 -37.33 -27.34 9.41
C GLU A 100 -37.52 -25.85 9.14
N ARG A 101 -37.96 -25.15 10.19
CA ARG A 101 -37.93 -23.68 10.28
C ARG A 101 -36.47 -23.23 10.48
N GLY A 102 -35.89 -22.72 9.40
CA GLY A 102 -35.51 -21.30 9.37
C GLY A 102 -34.22 -20.86 10.06
N SER A 103 -33.08 -21.49 9.77
CA SER A 103 -31.83 -20.71 9.74
C SER A 103 -31.80 -19.92 8.43
N SER A 104 -32.23 -18.66 8.45
CA SER A 104 -32.20 -17.77 7.28
C SER A 104 -30.82 -17.84 6.62
N PRO A 105 -30.70 -18.34 5.38
CA PRO A 105 -29.41 -18.43 4.72
C PRO A 105 -28.89 -17.01 4.57
N THR A 106 -27.84 -16.66 5.33
CA THR A 106 -27.10 -15.40 5.20
C THR A 106 -26.92 -15.14 3.71
N ARG A 107 -27.58 -14.09 3.21
CA ARG A 107 -27.70 -13.77 1.79
C ARG A 107 -26.33 -13.36 1.28
N ARG A 108 -25.46 -14.34 1.05
CA ARG A 108 -24.11 -14.13 0.54
C ARG A 108 -24.21 -13.33 -0.74
N THR A 109 -23.50 -12.21 -0.75
CA THR A 109 -23.50 -11.30 -1.89
C THR A 109 -23.10 -12.08 -3.15
N LYS A 110 -23.60 -11.66 -4.33
CA LYS A 110 -23.27 -12.34 -5.60
C LYS A 110 -21.74 -12.46 -5.79
N VAL A 111 -21.00 -11.51 -5.25
CA VAL A 111 -19.53 -11.47 -5.21
C VAL A 111 -18.96 -12.62 -4.37
N GLU A 112 -19.47 -12.87 -3.17
CA GLU A 112 -19.00 -13.98 -2.32
C GLU A 112 -19.22 -15.35 -2.96
N ARG A 113 -20.34 -15.55 -3.65
CA ARG A 113 -20.61 -16.79 -4.40
C ARG A 113 -19.66 -16.97 -5.58
N LEU A 114 -19.32 -15.89 -6.28
CA LEU A 114 -18.33 -15.91 -7.35
C LEU A 114 -16.92 -16.17 -6.82
N LEU A 115 -16.54 -15.53 -5.72
CA LEU A 115 -15.26 -15.75 -5.05
C LEU A 115 -15.12 -17.17 -4.53
N ALA A 116 -16.18 -17.75 -3.96
CA ALA A 116 -16.19 -19.14 -3.50
C ALA A 116 -15.97 -20.12 -4.67
N ARG A 117 -16.70 -19.95 -5.79
CA ARG A 117 -16.52 -20.77 -7.00
C ARG A 117 -15.14 -20.59 -7.62
N ALA A 118 -14.60 -19.37 -7.64
CA ALA A 118 -13.26 -19.11 -8.15
C ALA A 118 -12.19 -19.77 -7.26
N ARG A 119 -12.36 -19.70 -5.94
CA ARG A 119 -11.46 -20.31 -4.95
C ARG A 119 -11.47 -21.85 -5.03
N GLU A 120 -12.62 -22.44 -5.29
CA GLU A 120 -12.79 -23.88 -5.48
C GLU A 120 -12.16 -24.36 -6.79
N LYS A 121 -12.34 -23.59 -7.89
CA LYS A 121 -11.80 -23.96 -9.20
C LYS A 121 -10.30 -23.67 -9.38
N LEU A 122 -9.73 -22.76 -8.59
CA LEU A 122 -8.33 -22.35 -8.72
C LEU A 122 -7.63 -22.35 -7.35
N PRO A 123 -7.35 -23.53 -6.77
CA PRO A 123 -6.60 -23.63 -5.49
C PRO A 123 -5.22 -22.96 -5.58
N TRP A 124 -4.64 -22.87 -6.77
CA TRP A 124 -3.38 -22.19 -7.03
C TRP A 124 -3.46 -20.66 -6.88
N LEU A 125 -4.63 -20.01 -7.06
CA LEU A 125 -4.77 -18.56 -6.82
C LEU A 125 -4.56 -18.23 -5.34
N GLY A 126 -5.02 -19.11 -4.44
CA GLY A 126 -4.76 -18.98 -3.01
C GLY A 126 -3.26 -19.03 -2.70
N LEU A 127 -2.54 -19.95 -3.34
CA LEU A 127 -1.08 -20.04 -3.19
C LEU A 127 -0.37 -18.81 -3.78
N VAL A 128 -0.71 -18.41 -5.01
CA VAL A 128 -0.11 -17.25 -5.70
C VAL A 128 -0.34 -15.97 -4.91
N SER A 129 -1.54 -15.74 -4.40
CA SER A 129 -1.84 -14.55 -3.58
C SER A 129 -1.06 -14.53 -2.26
N ARG A 130 -0.88 -15.67 -1.60
CA ARG A 130 -0.04 -15.78 -0.39
C ARG A 130 1.43 -15.53 -0.70
N VAL A 131 1.96 -16.13 -1.76
CA VAL A 131 3.35 -15.93 -2.22
C VAL A 131 3.56 -14.46 -2.58
N TYR A 132 2.63 -13.85 -3.32
CA TYR A 132 2.69 -12.44 -3.67
C TYR A 132 2.66 -11.53 -2.43
N ALA A 133 1.71 -11.77 -1.51
CA ALA A 133 1.63 -11.01 -0.26
C ALA A 133 2.92 -11.12 0.56
N PHE A 134 3.48 -12.34 0.64
CA PHE A 134 4.77 -12.56 1.28
C PHE A 134 5.90 -11.80 0.60
N MET A 135 6.01 -11.83 -0.74
CA MET A 135 7.01 -11.06 -1.49
C MET A 135 6.89 -9.56 -1.22
N VAL A 136 5.67 -9.02 -1.14
CA VAL A 136 5.42 -7.60 -0.83
C VAL A 136 5.89 -7.25 0.58
N VAL A 137 5.62 -8.12 1.57
CA VAL A 137 6.07 -7.92 2.95
C VAL A 137 7.60 -8.02 3.05
N ALA A 138 8.20 -9.02 2.41
CA ALA A 138 9.65 -9.22 2.35
C ALA A 138 10.34 -8.01 1.71
N GLU A 139 9.82 -7.54 0.58
CA GLU A 139 10.29 -6.32 -0.08
C GLU A 139 10.19 -5.12 0.86
N TRP A 140 9.09 -4.96 1.59
CA TRP A 140 8.94 -3.90 2.59
C TRP A 140 9.98 -3.93 3.68
N LEU A 141 10.26 -5.11 4.22
CA LEU A 141 11.28 -5.32 5.23
C LEU A 141 12.67 -4.99 4.70
N LEU A 142 12.97 -5.41 3.46
CA LEU A 142 14.23 -5.09 2.77
C LEU A 142 14.42 -3.59 2.55
N ILE A 143 13.37 -2.90 2.11
CA ILE A 143 13.36 -1.43 1.94
C ILE A 143 13.66 -0.76 3.27
N ALA A 144 13.06 -1.25 4.36
CA ALA A 144 13.25 -0.70 5.68
C ALA A 144 14.69 -0.88 6.18
N LEU A 145 15.26 -2.08 6.01
CA LEU A 145 16.61 -2.42 6.46
C LEU A 145 17.71 -1.77 5.61
N THR A 146 17.50 -1.70 4.29
CA THR A 146 18.50 -1.19 3.33
C THR A 146 18.32 0.28 2.99
N ARG A 147 17.42 0.99 3.70
CA ARG A 147 17.08 2.37 3.39
C ARG A 147 18.29 3.30 3.30
N GLN A 148 19.22 3.26 4.26
CA GLN A 148 20.35 4.18 4.27
C GLN A 148 21.29 3.97 3.06
N TYR A 149 21.34 2.74 2.52
CA TYR A 149 22.05 2.48 1.28
C TYR A 149 21.32 3.09 0.08
N ASP A 150 19.99 3.02 0.03
CA ASP A 150 19.21 3.67 -1.03
C ASP A 150 19.40 5.20 -1.03
N ASP A 151 19.34 5.81 0.16
CA ASP A 151 19.47 7.25 0.34
C ASP A 151 20.89 7.72 -0.11
N GLU A 152 21.95 6.97 0.24
CA GLU A 152 23.33 7.26 -0.23
C GLU A 152 23.52 7.04 -1.74
N ILE A 153 22.90 6.01 -2.33
CA ILE A 153 22.91 5.82 -3.80
C ILE A 153 22.22 7.00 -4.47
N ALA A 154 21.03 7.39 -3.98
CA ALA A 154 20.28 8.52 -4.51
C ALA A 154 21.10 9.82 -4.42
N ARG A 155 21.79 10.06 -3.29
CA ARG A 155 22.70 11.20 -3.11
C ARG A 155 23.80 11.25 -4.17
N ARG A 156 24.52 10.14 -4.37
CA ARG A 156 25.60 10.05 -5.38
C ARG A 156 25.06 10.26 -6.79
N LEU A 157 23.88 9.70 -7.09
CA LEU A 157 23.20 9.88 -8.36
C LEU A 157 22.78 11.34 -8.57
N ALA A 158 22.29 12.04 -7.54
CA ALA A 158 21.93 13.45 -7.62
C ALA A 158 23.17 14.32 -7.95
N LEU A 159 24.29 14.08 -7.25
CA LEU A 159 25.56 14.77 -7.50
C LEU A 159 26.05 14.57 -8.95
N LEU A 160 25.98 13.34 -9.47
CA LEU A 160 26.36 13.04 -10.87
C LEU A 160 25.47 13.76 -11.90
N VAL A 161 24.24 14.09 -11.52
CA VAL A 161 23.24 14.76 -12.37
C VAL A 161 23.24 16.27 -12.13
N LYS A 162 24.12 16.78 -11.26
CA LYS A 162 24.24 18.19 -10.84
C LYS A 162 22.98 18.73 -10.15
N VAL A 163 22.25 17.86 -9.44
CA VAL A 163 21.06 18.23 -8.64
C VAL A 163 21.46 18.22 -7.16
N ALA A 164 21.01 19.23 -6.40
CA ALA A 164 21.34 19.32 -4.99
C ALA A 164 20.86 18.05 -4.26
N PRO A 165 21.73 17.35 -3.51
CA PRO A 165 21.29 16.19 -2.76
C PRO A 165 20.28 16.60 -1.69
N GLU A 166 19.28 15.75 -1.47
CA GLU A 166 18.25 15.98 -0.43
C GLU A 166 18.72 15.56 0.95
N ASP A 167 19.57 14.52 1.00
CA ASP A 167 20.08 13.94 2.23
C ASP A 167 21.52 14.39 2.49
N GLU A 168 21.79 14.70 3.76
CA GLU A 168 23.15 14.93 4.26
C GLU A 168 24.04 13.68 4.06
N PRO A 169 25.36 13.87 3.89
CA PRO A 169 26.29 12.75 3.79
C PRO A 169 26.29 11.93 5.08
N LYS A 170 25.90 10.65 4.99
CA LYS A 170 25.85 9.72 6.12
C LYS A 170 26.54 8.40 5.77
N ILE A 171 27.19 7.78 6.75
CA ILE A 171 27.75 6.44 6.60
C ILE A 171 26.58 5.44 6.68
N PRO A 172 26.31 4.65 5.62
CA PRO A 172 25.15 3.78 5.57
C PRO A 172 25.32 2.60 6.54
N LYS A 173 24.31 2.38 7.37
CA LYS A 173 24.19 1.27 8.31
C LYS A 173 22.88 0.51 8.05
N VAL A 174 22.90 -0.80 8.27
CA VAL A 174 21.68 -1.61 8.28
C VAL A 174 20.97 -1.36 9.60
N SER A 175 19.91 -0.56 9.59
CA SER A 175 19.12 -0.24 10.78
C SER A 175 17.66 -0.09 10.43
N PHE A 176 16.77 -0.63 11.26
CA PHE A 176 15.35 -0.41 11.14
C PHE A 176 14.96 0.87 11.90
N ASP A 177 14.35 1.83 11.22
CA ASP A 177 13.81 3.06 11.82
C ASP A 177 12.27 2.95 11.92
N PRO A 178 11.70 2.68 13.12
CA PRO A 178 10.25 2.57 13.28
C PRO A 178 9.53 3.90 13.04
N LYS A 179 10.17 5.04 13.33
CA LYS A 179 9.57 6.37 13.09
C LYS A 179 9.40 6.60 11.59
N TRP A 180 10.38 6.17 10.79
CA TRP A 180 10.24 6.19 9.33
C TRP A 180 9.10 5.27 8.86
N ALA A 181 9.02 4.05 9.38
CA ALA A 181 7.98 3.10 8.99
C ALA A 181 6.57 3.66 9.27
N LEU A 182 6.36 4.25 10.46
CA LEU A 182 5.12 4.92 10.83
C LEU A 182 4.82 6.13 9.96
N ARG A 183 5.83 6.98 9.68
CA ARG A 183 5.68 8.10 8.75
C ARG A 183 5.23 7.60 7.37
N LYS A 184 5.83 6.52 6.88
CA LYS A 184 5.49 5.96 5.57
C LYS A 184 4.10 5.33 5.54
N LEU A 185 3.68 4.69 6.62
CA LEU A 185 2.32 4.19 6.78
C LEU A 185 1.33 5.36 6.78
N ARG A 186 1.59 6.43 7.54
CA ARG A 186 0.78 7.64 7.54
C ARG A 186 0.67 8.26 6.15
N ASP A 187 1.77 8.37 5.42
CA ASP A 187 1.77 8.90 4.05
C ASP A 187 0.93 8.03 3.10
N ARG A 188 0.94 6.71 3.29
CA ARG A 188 0.08 5.78 2.53
C ARG A 188 -1.39 5.92 2.88
N VAL A 189 -1.72 6.05 4.16
CA VAL A 189 -3.10 6.29 4.62
C VAL A 189 -3.61 7.60 4.05
N ARG A 190 -2.80 8.66 4.08
CA ARG A 190 -3.14 9.94 3.43
C ARG A 190 -3.37 9.76 1.92
N GLY A 191 -2.50 9.00 1.24
CA GLY A 191 -2.68 8.59 -0.14
C GLY A 191 -4.01 7.90 -0.41
N ALA A 192 -4.36 6.93 0.44
CA ALA A 192 -5.62 6.19 0.35
C ALA A 192 -6.83 7.09 0.58
N LEU A 193 -6.76 8.02 1.54
CA LEU A 193 -7.84 8.99 1.81
C LEU A 193 -8.06 9.94 0.61
N VAL A 194 -6.98 10.44 0.01
CA VAL A 194 -7.03 11.30 -1.19
C VAL A 194 -7.53 10.54 -2.41
N PHE A 195 -7.23 9.24 -2.52
CA PHE A 195 -7.79 8.42 -3.57
C PHE A 195 -9.28 8.12 -3.32
N ALA A 196 -9.64 7.80 -2.08
CA ALA A 196 -11.01 7.52 -1.64
C ALA A 196 -11.93 8.74 -1.77
N SER A 197 -11.39 9.96 -1.76
CA SER A 197 -12.18 11.16 -2.05
C SER A 197 -12.66 11.26 -3.50
N ALA A 198 -12.29 10.33 -4.39
CA ALA A 198 -12.98 10.17 -5.67
C ALA A 198 -14.38 9.55 -5.52
N PHE A 199 -14.64 8.85 -4.41
CA PHE A 199 -15.84 8.05 -4.26
C PHE A 199 -17.15 8.86 -4.34
N PRO A 200 -17.27 10.04 -3.71
CA PRO A 200 -18.48 10.85 -3.87
C PRO A 200 -18.68 11.33 -5.31
N LEU A 201 -17.60 11.67 -6.02
CA LEU A 201 -17.68 12.02 -7.44
C LEU A 201 -18.16 10.83 -8.28
N TYR A 202 -17.65 9.64 -7.98
CA TYR A 202 -18.09 8.40 -8.62
C TYR A 202 -19.59 8.15 -8.39
N VAL A 203 -20.10 8.30 -7.17
CA VAL A 203 -21.53 8.12 -6.85
C VAL A 203 -22.40 9.12 -7.62
N VAL A 204 -21.98 10.39 -7.73
CA VAL A 204 -22.71 11.40 -8.51
C VAL A 204 -22.75 11.04 -9.99
N VAL A 205 -21.63 10.60 -10.57
CA VAL A 205 -21.56 10.14 -11.97
C VAL A 205 -22.40 8.88 -12.17
N GLU A 206 -22.45 7.99 -11.17
CA GLU A 206 -23.28 6.79 -11.22
C GLU A 206 -24.79 7.15 -11.20
N ALA A 207 -25.18 8.15 -10.41
CA ALA A 207 -26.56 8.58 -10.30
C ALA A 207 -27.14 9.20 -11.59
N THR A 208 -26.31 9.72 -12.50
CA THR A 208 -26.78 10.32 -13.76
C THR A 208 -27.05 9.30 -14.88
N GLY A 209 -26.88 8.00 -14.64
CA GLY A 209 -27.19 6.94 -15.61
C GLY A 209 -26.23 6.84 -16.80
N THR A 210 -25.18 7.67 -16.88
CA THR A 210 -24.21 7.71 -17.99
C THR A 210 -22.97 6.83 -17.72
N THR A 211 -23.16 5.69 -17.04
CA THR A 211 -22.15 5.19 -16.08
C THR A 211 -21.13 4.20 -16.62
N ARG A 212 -21.46 3.44 -17.69
CA ARG A 212 -20.66 2.25 -18.06
C ARG A 212 -19.23 2.59 -18.50
N PHE A 213 -19.01 3.77 -19.07
CA PHE A 213 -17.69 4.20 -19.56
C PHE A 213 -17.18 5.47 -18.88
N VAL A 214 -18.06 6.39 -18.49
CA VAL A 214 -17.64 7.67 -17.89
C VAL A 214 -17.04 7.45 -16.51
N ALA A 215 -17.70 6.65 -15.66
CA ALA A 215 -17.24 6.42 -14.30
C ALA A 215 -15.81 5.82 -14.21
N PRO A 216 -15.47 4.73 -14.95
CA PRO A 216 -14.11 4.20 -14.92
C PRO A 216 -13.09 5.18 -15.51
N VAL A 217 -13.45 5.95 -16.54
CA VAL A 217 -12.55 6.97 -17.11
C VAL A 217 -12.26 8.08 -16.10
N VAL A 218 -13.29 8.58 -15.39
CA VAL A 218 -13.12 9.61 -14.35
C VAL A 218 -12.23 9.09 -13.21
N VAL A 219 -12.47 7.85 -12.75
CA VAL A 219 -11.64 7.22 -11.69
C VAL A 219 -10.21 6.99 -12.19
N ALA A 220 -10.01 6.59 -13.44
CA ALA A 220 -8.69 6.41 -14.03
C ALA A 220 -7.94 7.74 -14.15
N LEU A 221 -8.59 8.80 -14.63
CA LEU A 221 -8.01 10.15 -14.71
C LEU A 221 -7.68 10.70 -13.31
N TRP A 222 -8.55 10.47 -12.33
CA TRP A 222 -8.29 10.82 -10.93
C TRP A 222 -7.05 10.10 -10.39
N GLY A 223 -6.99 8.79 -10.58
CA GLY A 223 -5.84 7.98 -10.16
C GLY A 223 -4.55 8.39 -10.87
N LEU A 224 -4.64 8.72 -12.15
CA LEU A 224 -3.50 9.17 -12.95
C LEU A 224 -2.97 10.51 -12.47
N TYR A 225 -3.86 11.49 -12.25
CA TYR A 225 -3.50 12.79 -11.71
C TYR A 225 -2.77 12.64 -10.36
N TRP A 226 -3.34 11.88 -9.42
CA TRP A 226 -2.68 11.68 -8.13
C TRP A 226 -1.39 10.88 -8.25
N SER A 227 -1.28 9.96 -9.19
CA SER A 227 -0.02 9.25 -9.44
C SER A 227 1.08 10.21 -9.90
N VAL A 228 0.75 11.21 -10.71
CA VAL A 228 1.66 12.30 -11.10
C VAL A 228 2.07 13.12 -9.89
N VAL A 229 1.10 13.61 -9.10
CA VAL A 229 1.36 14.41 -7.88
C VAL A 229 2.22 13.64 -6.87
N TYR A 230 1.91 12.37 -6.60
CA TYR A 230 2.70 11.52 -5.70
C TYR A 230 4.07 11.13 -6.26
N SER A 231 4.28 11.28 -7.56
CA SER A 231 5.61 11.11 -8.17
C SER A 231 6.44 12.39 -8.02
N ALA A 232 5.82 13.57 -8.10
CA ALA A 232 6.47 14.83 -7.73
C ALA A 232 6.85 14.85 -6.24
N ALA A 233 5.91 14.44 -5.37
CA ALA A 233 6.09 14.39 -3.91
C ALA A 233 7.23 13.44 -3.43
N LYS A 234 7.79 12.61 -4.32
CA LYS A 234 8.96 11.76 -3.99
C LYS A 234 10.27 12.55 -3.90
N SER A 235 10.32 13.72 -4.51
CA SER A 235 11.44 14.64 -4.39
C SER A 235 11.19 15.54 -3.18
N GLY A 236 12.13 15.58 -2.23
CA GLY A 236 12.20 16.60 -1.17
C GLY A 236 12.20 18.03 -1.71
N HIS A 237 12.69 18.26 -2.94
CA HIS A 237 12.62 19.58 -3.58
C HIS A 237 11.18 20.05 -3.80
N ALA A 238 10.26 19.12 -4.08
CA ALA A 238 8.85 19.45 -4.27
C ALA A 238 8.14 19.87 -2.98
N TRP A 239 8.87 19.91 -1.86
CA TRP A 239 8.40 20.35 -0.55
C TRP A 239 9.11 21.61 -0.06
N ARG A 240 10.13 22.12 -0.77
CA ARG A 240 10.92 23.29 -0.35
C ARG A 240 10.19 24.62 -0.56
N ASP A 241 9.26 24.67 -1.50
CA ASP A 241 8.38 25.81 -1.71
C ASP A 241 7.31 25.82 -0.59
N GLU A 242 7.71 26.34 0.57
CA GLU A 242 6.87 26.55 1.75
C GLU A 242 6.64 28.08 1.86
N PRO A 243 5.38 28.57 1.79
CA PRO A 243 4.19 27.97 2.39
C PRO A 243 3.14 27.53 1.35
N LEU A 244 2.53 26.36 1.60
CA LEU A 244 1.28 25.86 1.01
C LEU A 244 1.03 26.34 -0.43
N GLY A 245 1.71 25.71 -1.39
CA GLY A 245 1.43 25.92 -2.82
C GLY A 245 -0.08 25.89 -3.11
N PRO A 246 -0.52 26.55 -4.20
CA PRO A 246 -1.93 26.72 -4.52
C PRO A 246 -2.68 25.37 -4.52
N LEU A 247 -3.99 25.42 -4.29
CA LEU A 247 -4.81 24.21 -4.34
C LEU A 247 -4.67 23.51 -5.70
N PRO A 248 -4.89 22.18 -5.76
CA PRO A 248 -4.97 21.44 -7.02
C PRO A 248 -5.84 22.16 -8.04
N PHE A 249 -5.46 22.13 -9.33
CA PHE A 249 -6.11 22.94 -10.38
C PHE A 249 -7.65 22.82 -10.41
N PHE A 250 -8.19 21.62 -10.13
CA PHE A 250 -9.62 21.35 -10.15
C PHE A 250 -10.37 21.90 -8.93
N LEU A 251 -9.66 22.26 -7.85
CA LEU A 251 -10.24 22.91 -6.67
C LEU A 251 -10.21 24.44 -6.75
N ARG A 252 -9.31 25.01 -7.56
CA ARG A 252 -9.14 26.48 -7.70
C ARG A 252 -10.43 27.21 -8.09
N PRO A 253 -11.24 26.73 -9.06
CA PRO A 253 -12.48 27.41 -9.43
C PRO A 253 -13.49 27.51 -8.29
N PHE A 254 -13.36 26.65 -7.27
CA PHE A 254 -14.26 26.63 -6.12
C PHE A 254 -13.76 27.48 -4.96
N GLU A 255 -12.57 28.08 -5.02
CA GLU A 255 -11.99 28.84 -3.90
C GLU A 255 -12.88 30.00 -3.47
N GLU A 256 -13.37 30.77 -4.44
CA GLU A 256 -14.27 31.90 -4.18
C GLU A 256 -15.62 31.41 -3.63
N GLY A 257 -16.16 30.32 -4.18
CA GLY A 257 -17.41 29.71 -3.70
C GLY A 257 -17.29 29.16 -2.28
N MET A 258 -16.16 28.50 -1.96
CA MET A 258 -15.83 28.01 -0.62
C MET A 258 -15.75 29.13 0.41
N ALA A 259 -15.31 30.34 0.00
CA ALA A 259 -15.26 31.51 0.85
C ALA A 259 -16.65 32.14 1.05
N LYS A 260 -17.43 32.30 -0.01
CA LYS A 260 -18.76 32.95 0.03
C LYS A 260 -19.84 32.07 0.68
N HIS A 261 -19.84 30.77 0.43
CA HIS A 261 -20.91 29.85 0.85
C HIS A 261 -20.36 28.55 1.46
N PRO A 262 -19.82 28.57 2.69
CA PRO A 262 -19.09 27.44 3.26
C PRO A 262 -19.94 26.16 3.43
N ARG A 263 -21.27 26.27 3.55
CA ARG A 263 -22.18 25.11 3.67
C ARG A 263 -22.45 24.43 2.34
N LEU A 264 -22.70 25.20 1.28
CA LEU A 264 -22.92 24.64 -0.08
C LEU A 264 -21.65 23.98 -0.62
N PHE A 265 -20.50 24.53 -0.25
CA PHE A 265 -19.18 24.03 -0.64
C PHE A 265 -18.51 23.21 0.47
N ALA A 266 -19.27 22.58 1.37
CA ALA A 266 -18.72 21.80 2.49
C ALA A 266 -17.82 20.65 2.00
N TYR A 267 -18.23 19.96 0.93
CA TYR A 267 -17.45 18.87 0.34
C TYR A 267 -16.12 19.33 -0.30
N PRO A 268 -16.11 20.28 -1.27
CA PRO A 268 -14.85 20.78 -1.81
C PRO A 268 -13.98 21.46 -0.75
N ARG A 269 -14.57 22.05 0.32
CA ARG A 269 -13.83 22.56 1.47
C ARG A 269 -13.13 21.45 2.27
N LEU A 270 -13.83 20.35 2.54
CA LEU A 270 -13.22 19.16 3.15
C LEU A 270 -12.08 18.62 2.27
N LEU A 271 -12.30 18.59 0.96
CA LEU A 271 -11.31 18.15 -0.02
C LEU A 271 -10.08 19.06 -0.04
N ALA A 272 -10.29 20.37 -0.05
CA ALA A 272 -9.24 21.37 0.05
C ALA A 272 -8.45 21.21 1.35
N TRP A 273 -9.11 20.99 2.49
CA TRP A 273 -8.44 20.73 3.77
C TRP A 273 -7.57 19.47 3.71
N LEU A 274 -8.10 18.36 3.17
CA LEU A 274 -7.38 17.10 3.04
C LEU A 274 -6.16 17.21 2.09
N MET A 275 -6.29 17.99 1.02
CA MET A 275 -5.29 18.13 -0.04
C MET A 275 -4.32 19.29 0.16
N ARG A 276 -4.59 20.21 1.09
CA ARG A 276 -3.73 21.36 1.39
C ARG A 276 -2.26 20.97 1.63
N PRO A 277 -1.93 19.88 2.35
CA PRO A 277 -0.55 19.44 2.49
C PRO A 277 0.10 18.93 1.20
N LEU A 278 -0.65 18.74 0.12
CA LEU A 278 -0.15 18.28 -1.17
C LEU A 278 -0.08 19.40 -2.22
N GLY A 279 -0.42 20.64 -1.86
CA GLY A 279 -0.48 21.78 -2.80
C GLY A 279 0.84 22.07 -3.50
N SER A 280 1.96 22.04 -2.77
CA SER A 280 3.30 22.24 -3.36
C SER A 280 3.68 21.12 -4.35
N PRO A 281 3.63 19.83 -3.98
CA PRO A 281 3.80 18.74 -4.95
C PRO A 281 2.83 18.76 -6.12
N ALA A 282 1.57 19.14 -5.90
CA ALA A 282 0.56 19.24 -6.95
C ALA A 282 0.95 20.31 -7.97
N THR A 283 1.43 21.46 -7.51
CA THR A 283 1.90 22.55 -8.36
C THR A 283 3.05 22.11 -9.27
N HIS A 284 4.06 21.42 -8.74
CA HIS A 284 5.16 20.88 -9.56
C HIS A 284 4.68 19.78 -10.53
N GLY A 285 3.80 18.89 -10.06
CA GLY A 285 3.20 17.85 -10.88
C GLY A 285 2.41 18.42 -12.07
N GLU A 286 1.66 19.49 -11.86
CA GLU A 286 0.87 20.18 -12.88
C GLU A 286 1.74 20.93 -13.88
N ARG A 287 2.78 21.65 -13.42
CA ARG A 287 3.71 22.38 -14.30
C ARG A 287 4.45 21.47 -15.26
N SER A 288 4.78 20.24 -14.83
CA SER A 288 5.56 19.29 -15.62
C SER A 288 4.83 17.97 -15.83
N PHE A 289 3.52 18.03 -16.05
CA PHE A 289 2.65 16.85 -16.10
C PHE A 289 3.16 15.77 -17.06
N GLY A 290 3.58 16.14 -18.27
CA GLY A 290 4.12 15.19 -19.25
C GLY A 290 5.38 14.46 -18.80
N ALA A 291 6.31 15.16 -18.13
CA ALA A 291 7.54 14.55 -17.61
C ALA A 291 7.23 13.58 -16.44
N PHE A 292 6.32 13.97 -15.55
CA PHE A 292 5.88 13.10 -14.47
C PHE A 292 5.03 11.94 -14.95
N LEU A 293 4.27 12.08 -16.03
CA LEU A 293 3.52 10.99 -16.65
C LEU A 293 4.46 9.89 -17.13
N GLY A 294 5.58 10.27 -17.77
CA GLY A 294 6.65 9.33 -18.09
C GLY A 294 7.23 8.64 -16.86
N LEU A 295 7.44 9.38 -15.76
CA LEU A 295 7.89 8.82 -14.50
C LEU A 295 6.86 7.87 -13.86
N VAL A 296 5.56 8.15 -14.01
CA VAL A 296 4.46 7.28 -13.57
C VAL A 296 4.46 5.97 -14.37
N ALA A 297 4.70 6.02 -15.68
CA ALA A 297 4.83 4.82 -16.51
C ALA A 297 6.02 3.96 -16.07
N VAL A 298 7.19 4.58 -15.81
CA VAL A 298 8.35 3.87 -15.24
C VAL A 298 8.02 3.30 -13.85
N ARG A 299 7.25 4.04 -13.04
CA ARG A 299 6.81 3.58 -11.73
C ARG A 299 5.83 2.40 -11.84
N ALA A 300 5.04 2.29 -12.90
CA ALA A 300 4.17 1.14 -13.09
C ALA A 300 4.97 -0.18 -13.13
N LEU A 301 6.18 -0.15 -13.69
CA LEU A 301 7.11 -1.29 -13.67
C LEU A 301 7.56 -1.67 -12.25
N THR A 302 7.52 -0.73 -11.31
CA THR A 302 7.87 -0.98 -9.90
C THR A 302 6.77 -1.69 -9.11
N HIS A 303 5.61 -1.98 -9.71
CA HIS A 303 4.60 -2.86 -9.11
C HIS A 303 5.00 -4.33 -9.18
N VAL A 304 5.98 -4.68 -10.01
CA VAL A 304 6.60 -6.00 -9.97
C VAL A 304 7.47 -6.09 -8.71
N PRO A 305 7.21 -7.04 -7.80
CA PRO A 305 8.01 -7.19 -6.60
C PRO A 305 9.50 -7.32 -6.93
N PHE A 306 10.35 -6.78 -6.06
CA PHE A 306 11.80 -6.67 -6.18
C PHE A 306 12.30 -5.68 -7.23
N VAL A 307 11.58 -5.43 -8.34
CA VAL A 307 11.95 -4.39 -9.31
C VAL A 307 11.99 -3.01 -8.65
N TYR A 308 11.09 -2.76 -7.70
CA TYR A 308 11.07 -1.53 -6.91
C TYR A 308 12.40 -1.29 -6.16
N LEU A 309 13.03 -2.32 -5.60
CA LEU A 309 14.30 -2.20 -4.86
C LEU A 309 15.41 -1.60 -5.73
N TRP A 310 15.40 -1.89 -7.03
CA TRP A 310 16.39 -1.39 -7.98
C TRP A 310 16.05 0.00 -8.47
N LEU A 311 14.78 0.25 -8.81
CA LEU A 311 14.36 1.51 -9.40
C LEU A 311 14.17 2.64 -8.38
N ARG A 312 13.98 2.33 -7.10
CA ARG A 312 13.69 3.32 -6.05
C ARG A 312 14.64 4.53 -6.04
N PRO A 313 15.98 4.39 -5.96
CA PRO A 313 16.88 5.55 -5.92
C PRO A 313 16.82 6.37 -7.21
N PHE A 314 16.62 5.72 -8.36
CA PHE A 314 16.53 6.41 -9.65
C PHE A 314 15.26 7.24 -9.78
N VAL A 315 14.12 6.73 -9.29
CA VAL A 315 12.84 7.43 -9.35
C VAL A 315 12.89 8.73 -8.54
N ALA A 316 13.53 8.72 -7.37
CA ALA A 316 13.70 9.91 -6.55
C ALA A 316 14.57 10.97 -7.26
N VAL A 317 15.70 10.56 -7.82
CA VAL A 317 16.62 11.47 -8.53
C VAL A 317 16.02 11.99 -9.84
N ALA A 318 15.27 11.16 -10.56
CA ALA A 318 14.54 11.58 -11.75
C ALA A 318 13.47 12.64 -11.41
N ALA A 319 12.70 12.42 -10.34
CA ALA A 319 11.75 13.41 -9.84
C ALA A 319 12.47 14.72 -9.46
N ALA A 320 13.56 14.63 -8.70
CA ALA A 320 14.35 15.81 -8.32
C ALA A 320 14.90 16.57 -9.54
N ARG A 321 15.39 15.86 -10.56
CA ARG A 321 15.84 16.48 -11.82
C ARG A 321 14.71 17.18 -12.57
N ILE A 322 13.51 16.59 -12.63
CA ILE A 322 12.35 17.21 -13.29
C ILE A 322 11.96 18.51 -12.57
N VAL A 323 11.92 18.49 -11.23
CA VAL A 323 11.64 19.67 -10.40
C VAL A 323 12.73 20.73 -10.56
N ALA A 324 14.00 20.36 -10.44
CA ALA A 324 15.15 21.27 -10.63
C ALA A 324 15.32 21.76 -12.07
N GLY A 325 14.63 21.15 -13.03
CA GLY A 325 14.51 21.69 -14.39
C GLY A 325 13.86 23.06 -14.42
N HIS A 326 12.93 23.32 -13.50
CA HIS A 326 12.08 24.51 -13.44
C HIS A 326 12.44 25.47 -12.31
N ASP A 327 13.28 25.04 -11.36
CA ASP A 327 13.83 25.87 -10.30
C ASP A 327 15.36 25.95 -10.41
N PRO A 328 15.93 27.11 -10.82
CA PRO A 328 17.37 27.31 -10.89
C PRO A 328 18.10 27.10 -9.56
N ARG A 329 17.43 27.40 -8.42
CA ARG A 329 18.01 27.29 -7.07
C ARG A 329 18.22 25.84 -6.64
N ALA A 330 17.44 24.92 -7.21
CA ALA A 330 17.57 23.48 -6.97
C ALA A 330 18.76 22.84 -7.70
N ARG A 331 19.45 23.57 -8.60
CA ARG A 331 20.67 23.11 -9.27
C ARG A 331 21.88 23.46 -8.40
N LEU A 332 22.90 22.60 -8.40
CA LEU A 332 24.15 22.77 -7.64
C LEU A 332 25.02 23.98 -8.10
N GLY A 333 24.44 24.99 -8.74
CA GLY A 333 25.14 26.15 -9.29
C GLY A 333 24.28 27.42 -9.39
N GLY A 334 23.26 27.57 -8.53
CA GLY A 334 22.46 28.79 -8.44
C GLY A 334 23.11 29.91 -7.61
N ASP A 335 23.89 29.54 -6.58
CA ASP A 335 24.55 30.48 -5.65
C ASP A 335 26.01 30.08 -5.35
N VAL A 336 26.63 29.27 -6.21
CA VAL A 336 28.11 29.19 -6.21
C VAL A 336 28.56 30.36 -7.06
N GLU A 337 28.87 31.49 -6.41
CA GLU A 337 29.77 32.49 -7.00
C GLU A 337 30.90 31.72 -7.69
N PRO A 338 31.25 32.05 -8.94
CA PRO A 338 32.34 31.39 -9.62
C PRO A 338 33.56 31.44 -8.71
N MET A 339 33.90 30.29 -8.14
CA MET A 339 35.08 30.14 -7.32
C MET A 339 36.22 30.33 -8.31
N ASP A 340 36.87 31.50 -8.26
CA ASP A 340 38.07 31.76 -9.04
C ASP A 340 39.10 30.67 -8.72
N ASP A 341 40.02 30.39 -9.65
CA ASP A 341 40.98 29.28 -9.57
C ASP A 341 41.89 29.33 -8.31
N THR A 342 41.77 30.39 -7.51
CA THR A 342 42.43 30.65 -6.23
C THR A 342 41.66 30.16 -4.98
N GLY A 343 40.41 29.70 -5.11
CA GLY A 343 39.66 29.09 -4.00
C GLY A 343 39.17 30.07 -2.92
N ALA A 344 39.17 31.38 -3.18
CA ALA A 344 38.66 32.39 -2.25
C ALA A 344 37.21 32.80 -2.62
N PRO A 345 36.31 33.00 -1.63
CA PRO A 345 35.00 33.59 -1.89
C PRO A 345 35.17 35.04 -2.33
N THR A 346 34.56 35.42 -3.47
CA THR A 346 34.53 36.78 -4.05
C THR A 346 33.59 37.75 -3.31
N GLY A 347 33.29 37.45 -2.05
CA GLY A 347 32.70 38.43 -1.15
C GLY A 347 33.78 39.37 -0.65
N THR A 348 33.98 40.49 -1.35
CA THR A 348 34.64 41.67 -0.77
C THR A 348 33.92 41.97 0.55
N PRO A 349 34.59 41.93 1.72
CA PRO A 349 33.99 42.46 2.92
C PRO A 349 33.76 43.93 2.66
N ASP A 350 32.49 44.36 2.68
CA ASP A 350 32.12 45.78 2.70
C ASP A 350 33.02 46.47 3.73
N ALA A 351 33.88 47.35 3.22
CA ALA A 351 34.74 48.17 4.05
C ALA A 351 33.85 48.96 5.02
N PRO A 352 34.21 49.04 6.32
CA PRO A 352 33.52 49.94 7.23
C PRO A 352 33.64 51.36 6.69
N GLY A 353 32.50 51.98 6.40
CA GLY A 353 32.42 53.34 5.91
C GLY A 353 33.10 54.33 6.87
N PRO A 354 33.63 55.45 6.35
CA PRO A 354 34.35 56.43 7.17
C PRO A 354 33.43 56.99 8.25
N THR A 355 33.86 56.82 9.49
CA THR A 355 33.34 57.50 10.67
C THR A 355 33.37 59.00 10.41
N SER A 356 32.20 59.63 10.34
CA SER A 356 32.05 61.07 10.38
C SER A 356 32.52 61.57 11.74
N ASP A 357 33.65 62.28 11.74
CA ASP A 357 34.11 63.10 12.86
C ASP A 357 33.03 64.12 13.23
N VAL A 358 32.58 64.04 14.48
CA VAL A 358 31.89 65.14 15.18
C VAL A 358 32.96 65.82 16.03
N SER A 359 33.30 67.05 15.65
CA SER A 359 34.13 67.96 16.47
C SER A 359 33.22 68.88 17.32
N PRO A 360 33.76 69.37 18.46
CA PRO A 360 33.00 69.81 19.64
C PRO A 360 32.28 71.17 19.52
#